data_AF-A0A3A6CD90-F1
#
_entry.id   AF-A0A3A6CD90-F1
#
_cell.length_a   1.000
_cell.length_b   1.000
_cell.length_c   1.000
_cell.angle_alpha   90.00
_cell.angle_beta   90.00
_cell.angle_gamma   90.00
#
_symmetry.space_group_name_H-M   'P 1'
#
loop_
_entity.id
_entity.type
_entity.pdbx_description
1 polymer ?
#
loop_
_entity_poly.entity_id
_entity_poly.type
_entity_poly.pdbx_seq_one_letter_code
_entity_poly.pdbx_strand_id
1 'polypeptide(L)' 'MHEILAKSDRQLGMCLRMLYDEGMPGPLDVHSEINDKGKMEFHVLLPVDDETFERLQKRFETMVR' A
#
# COMPACT_ATOMS: atom_id res chain seq x y z
N MET A 1 6.77 -4.08 -11.10
CA MET A 1 6.28 -4.35 -9.72
C MET A 1 6.16 -3.02 -9.05
N HIS A 2 4.97 -2.66 -8.58
CA HIS A 2 4.72 -1.37 -7.96
C HIS A 2 4.61 -1.50 -6.45
N GLU A 3 4.76 -0.38 -5.74
CA GLU A 3 4.67 -0.35 -4.29
C GLU A 3 3.71 0.73 -3.80
N ILE A 4 2.90 0.41 -2.79
CA ILE A 4 2.20 1.40 -1.99
C ILE A 4 2.92 1.53 -0.64
N LEU A 5 3.36 2.74 -0.31
CA LEU A 5 4.02 3.05 0.95
C LEU A 5 3.03 3.48 2.02
N ALA A 6 2.87 2.66 3.06
CA ALA A 6 2.11 3.01 4.26
C ALA A 6 3.05 3.40 5.41
N LYS A 7 2.91 4.61 5.95
CA LYS A 7 3.82 5.21 6.94
C LYS A 7 3.42 4.95 8.39
N SER A 8 2.44 4.07 8.62
CA SER A 8 1.92 3.71 9.95
C SER A 8 1.02 2.48 9.86
N ASP A 9 0.78 1.81 10.98
CA ASP A 9 -0.15 0.68 11.08
C ASP A 9 -1.57 1.04 10.60
N ARG A 10 -2.02 2.28 10.90
CA ARG A 10 -3.32 2.79 10.43
C ARG A 10 -3.37 2.84 8.91
N GLN A 11 -2.34 3.39 8.29
CA GLN A 11 -2.26 3.47 6.83
C GLN A 11 -2.14 2.07 6.21
N LEU A 12 -1.40 1.15 6.83
CA LEU A 12 -1.31 -0.23 6.37
C LEU A 12 -2.70 -0.90 6.40
N GLY A 13 -3.44 -0.79 7.51
CA GLY A 13 -4.80 -1.33 7.59
C GLY A 13 -5.74 -0.75 6.53
N MET A 14 -5.64 0.55 6.24
CA MET A 14 -6.38 1.20 5.16
C MET A 14 -5.99 0.68 3.78
N CYS A 15 -4.69 0.49 3.53
CA CYS A 15 -4.17 -0.06 2.28
C CYS A 15 -4.72 -1.48 2.05
N LEU A 16 -4.57 -2.37 3.04
CA LEU A 16 -5.04 -3.75 2.97
C LEU A 16 -6.55 -3.83 2.74
N ARG A 17 -7.32 -2.98 3.43
CA ARG A 17 -8.79 -2.93 3.23
C ARG A 17 -9.15 -2.46 1.82
N MET A 18 -8.49 -1.43 1.32
CA MET A 18 -8.72 -0.90 -0.02
C MET A 18 -8.41 -1.93 -1.10
N LEU A 19 -7.28 -2.63 -0.99
CA LEU A 19 -6.90 -3.69 -1.93
C LEU A 19 -7.90 -4.84 -1.94
N TYR A 20 -8.41 -5.22 -0.76
CA TYR A 20 -9.47 -6.22 -0.66
C TYR A 20 -10.75 -5.77 -1.37
N ASP A 21 -11.19 -4.53 -1.15
CA ASP A 21 -12.39 -3.96 -1.78
C ASP A 21 -12.23 -3.81 -3.31
N GLU A 22 -11.00 -3.65 -3.82
CA GLU A 22 -10.65 -3.64 -5.25
C GLU A 22 -10.51 -5.04 -5.86
N GLY A 23 -10.82 -6.10 -5.12
CA GLY A 23 -10.79 -7.47 -5.62
C GLY A 23 -9.39 -8.09 -5.67
N MET A 24 -8.43 -7.58 -4.88
CA MET A 24 -7.09 -8.15 -4.72
C MET A 24 -6.90 -8.76 -3.31
N PRO A 25 -7.59 -9.87 -2.98
CA PRO A 25 -7.45 -10.55 -1.69
C PRO A 25 -6.24 -11.49 -1.61
N GLY A 26 -5.46 -11.61 -2.70
CA GLY A 26 -4.36 -12.56 -2.84
C GLY A 26 -3.25 -12.32 -1.82
N PRO A 27 -2.26 -13.23 -1.74
CA PRO A 27 -1.11 -13.02 -0.87
C PRO A 27 -0.42 -11.72 -1.28
N LEU A 28 -0.50 -10.71 -0.40
CA LEU A 28 0.19 -9.45 -0.57
C LEU A 28 1.59 -9.61 -0.02
N ASP A 29 2.57 -9.23 -0.82
CA ASP A 29 3.94 -9.16 -0.35
C ASP A 29 4.13 -7.81 0.36
N VAL A 30 4.41 -7.88 1.66
CA VAL A 30 4.49 -6.71 2.55
C VAL A 30 5.81 -6.75 3.30
N HIS A 31 6.63 -5.73 3.11
CA HIS A 31 7.90 -5.55 3.81
C HIS A 31 7.79 -4.38 4.78
N SER A 32 8.31 -4.54 6.00
CA SER A 32 8.43 -3.46 6.98
C SER A 32 9.88 -2.99 7.07
N GLU A 33 10.09 -1.68 7.10
CA GLU A 33 11.41 -1.06 7.24
C GLU A 33 11.36 0.09 8.26
N ILE A 34 12.48 0.33 8.95
CA ILE A 34 12.71 1.57 9.69
C ILE A 34 13.41 2.54 8.74
N ASN A 35 12.74 3.62 8.36
CA ASN A 35 13.30 4.60 7.44
C ASN A 35 14.45 5.43 8.04
N ASP A 36 15.02 6.31 7.24
CA ASP A 36 16.11 7.23 7.59
C ASP A 36 15.82 8.13 8.81
N LYS A 37 14.54 8.32 9.14
CA LYS A 37 14.06 9.10 10.29
C LYS A 37 13.75 8.24 11.52
N GLY A 38 14.09 6.96 11.50
CA GLY A 38 13.81 6.03 12.60
C GLY A 38 12.32 5.70 12.75
N LYS A 39 11.51 5.87 11.69
CA LYS A 39 10.08 5.56 11.71
C LYS A 39 9.79 4.27 10.95
N MET A 40 8.87 3.48 11.49
CA MET A 40 8.35 2.29 10.80
C MET A 40 7.53 2.68 9.57
N GLU A 41 7.82 2.05 8.44
CA GLU A 41 7.05 2.13 7.20
C GLU A 41 6.84 0.73 6.61
N PHE A 42 5.81 0.58 5.78
CA PHE A 42 5.41 -0.67 5.18
C PHE A 42 5.31 -0.50 3.66
N HIS A 43 5.99 -1.35 2.92
CA HIS A 43 5.99 -1.42 1.46
C HIS A 43 5.09 -2.57 1.03
N VAL A 44 3.93 -2.26 0.44
CA VAL A 44 3.00 -3.26 -0.09
C VAL A 44 3.24 -3.41 -1.59
N LEU A 45 3.78 -4.54 -2.02
CA LEU A 45 4.15 -4.81 -3.40
C LEU A 45 2.96 -5.36 -4.20
N LEU A 46 2.73 -4.79 -5.38
CA LEU A 46 1.59 -5.08 -6.23
C LEU A 46 2.08 -5.52 -7.63
N PRO A 47 1.73 -6.75 -8.07
CA PRO A 47 2.02 -7.25 -9.41
C PRO A 47 0.94 -6.82 -10.42
N VAL A 48 0.71 -5.51 -10.52
CA VAL A 48 -0.29 -4.89 -11.43
C VAL A 48 0.41 -4.06 -12.50
N ASP A 49 -0.33 -3.64 -13.54
CA ASP A 49 0.15 -2.69 -14.54
C ASP A 49 0.14 -1.24 -14.02
N ASP A 50 0.77 -0.34 -14.79
CA ASP A 50 0.90 1.08 -14.45
C ASP A 50 -0.46 1.76 -14.26
N GLU A 51 -1.43 1.47 -15.13
CA GLU A 51 -2.77 2.08 -15.09
C GLU A 51 -3.53 1.71 -13.81
N THR A 52 -3.52 0.41 -13.48
CA THR A 52 -4.14 -0.10 -12.26
C THR A 52 -3.42 0.46 -11.04
N PHE A 53 -2.09 0.49 -11.05
CA PHE A 53 -1.32 1.05 -9.94
C PHE A 53 -1.65 2.52 -9.69
N GLU A 54 -1.67 3.36 -10.74
CA GLU A 54 -2.00 4.78 -10.60
C GLU A 54 -3.38 5.00 -9.97
N ARG A 55 -4.38 4.18 -10.36
CA ARG A 55 -5.73 4.25 -9.79
C ARG A 55 -5.71 3.91 -8.30
N LEU A 56 -5.04 2.82 -7.93
CA LEU A 56 -4.94 2.35 -6.54
C LEU A 56 -4.17 3.34 -5.67
N GLN A 57 -3.07 3.89 -6.18
CA GLN A 57 -2.26 4.89 -5.50
C GLN A 57 -3.06 6.16 -5.22
N LYS A 58 -3.76 6.71 -6.23
CA LYS A 58 -4.64 7.88 -6.05
C LYS A 58 -5.74 7.63 -5.02
N ARG A 59 -6.34 6.43 -5.03
CA ARG A 59 -7.37 6.03 -4.06
C ARG A 59 -6.79 5.96 -2.65
N PHE A 60 -5.65 5.32 -2.47
CA PHE A 60 -4.95 5.22 -1.19
C PHE A 60 -4.62 6.61 -0.63
N GLU A 61 -4.00 7.47 -1.44
CA GLU A 61 -3.66 8.85 -1.06
C GLU A 61 -4.88 9.66 -0.63
N THR A 62 -6.05 9.39 -1.22
CA THR A 62 -7.31 10.04 -0.81
C THR A 62 -7.81 9.56 0.55
N MET A 63 -7.61 8.27 0.87
CA MET A 63 -8.05 7.67 2.13
C MET A 63 -7.15 8.03 3.32
N VAL A 64 -5.86 8.26 3.08
CA VAL A 64 -4.87 8.54 4.14
C VAL A 64 -4.63 10.02 4.39
N ARG A 65 -5.27 10.90 3.62
CA ARG A 65 -5.33 12.34 3.87
C ARG A 65 -5.97 12.67 5.22
#